data_AF-A0A6B2DSM7-F1
#
_entry.id   AF-A0A6B2DSM7-F1
#
_cell.length_a   1.000
_cell.length_b   1.000
_cell.length_c   1.000
_cell.angle_alpha   90.00
_cell.angle_beta   90.00
_cell.angle_gamma   90.00
#
_symmetry.space_group_name_H-M   'P 1'
#
loop_
_entity.id
_entity.type
_entity.pdbx_description
1 polymer ?
#
loop_
_entity_poly.entity_id
_entity_poly.type
_entity_poly.pdbx_seq_one_letter_code
_entity_poly.pdbx_strand_id
1 'polypeptide(L)'
;MDAVDALFPRAGEIAAAMIARCAAEIPAYRLLPASVLEGDLVANARAVFELFLTTVAEDRRPTERELALPIAWGAERARDGLPLDAVLKIYPLAASVAWDLADGDRALLGARMLDFLGEVMPRVASAYLKERDELDWERREDRQNLAASLLSGRPVRRRDLAESYDVVVFHLPSLPASAGSRAATDLFRAVRSDLDSQPGVLVTFKGDGGVLLVPAGLAAEAVASRVDRVCGRA
;
A
#
# COMPACT_ATOMS: atom_id res chain seq x y z
N MET A 1 -8.78 -26.57 -26.94
CA MET A 1 -8.76 -25.25 -27.59
C MET A 1 -10.16 -24.64 -27.58
N ASP A 2 -11.17 -25.36 -28.08
CA ASP A 2 -12.60 -24.93 -28.09
C ASP A 2 -13.16 -24.36 -26.77
N ALA A 3 -12.76 -24.87 -25.60
CA ALA A 3 -13.30 -24.43 -24.31
C ALA A 3 -12.86 -23.01 -23.89
N VAL A 4 -11.65 -22.58 -24.26
CA VAL A 4 -11.10 -21.25 -23.90
C VAL A 4 -11.61 -20.20 -24.87
N ASP A 5 -11.67 -20.55 -26.16
CA ASP A 5 -12.19 -19.69 -27.22
C ASP A 5 -13.66 -19.30 -26.99
N ALA A 6 -14.44 -20.21 -26.40
CA ALA A 6 -15.83 -19.96 -26.02
C ALA A 6 -16.00 -18.91 -24.89
N LEU A 7 -14.95 -18.64 -24.10
CA LEU A 7 -15.00 -17.70 -22.98
C LEU A 7 -14.71 -16.24 -23.42
N PHE A 8 -13.96 -16.03 -24.50
CA PHE A 8 -13.64 -14.67 -24.98
C PHE A 8 -14.88 -13.81 -25.27
N PRO A 9 -15.92 -14.28 -25.99
CA PRO A 9 -17.12 -13.48 -26.23
C PRO A 9 -17.89 -13.11 -24.95
N ARG A 10 -17.71 -13.88 -23.87
CA ARG A 10 -18.38 -13.70 -22.58
C ARG A 10 -17.51 -12.95 -21.56
N ALA A 11 -16.29 -12.53 -21.93
CA ALA A 11 -15.34 -11.93 -21.00
C ALA A 11 -15.90 -10.72 -20.24
N GLY A 12 -16.71 -9.88 -20.89
CA GLY A 12 -17.36 -8.74 -20.25
C GLY A 12 -18.41 -9.13 -19.19
N GLU A 13 -19.26 -10.11 -19.49
CA GLU A 13 -20.25 -10.67 -18.55
C GLU A 13 -19.56 -11.29 -17.34
N ILE A 14 -18.51 -12.08 -17.59
CA ILE A 14 -17.72 -12.76 -16.56
C ILE A 14 -17.00 -11.73 -15.68
N ALA A 15 -16.38 -10.70 -16.27
CA ALA A 15 -15.72 -9.64 -15.53
C ALA A 15 -16.69 -8.85 -14.64
N ALA A 16 -17.90 -8.56 -15.12
CA ALA A 16 -18.93 -7.93 -14.29
C ALA A 16 -19.31 -8.82 -13.10
N ALA A 17 -19.48 -10.13 -13.31
CA ALA A 17 -19.75 -11.09 -12.24
C ALA A 17 -18.59 -11.20 -11.23
N MET A 18 -17.34 -11.17 -11.70
CA MET A 18 -16.14 -11.13 -10.85
C MET A 18 -16.17 -9.92 -9.92
N ILE A 19 -16.38 -8.72 -10.46
CA ILE A 19 -16.39 -7.48 -9.68
C ILE A 19 -17.58 -7.45 -8.72
N ALA A 20 -18.76 -7.90 -9.13
CA ALA A 20 -19.92 -7.99 -8.26
C ALA A 20 -19.64 -8.88 -7.02
N ARG A 21 -19.02 -10.05 -7.23
CA ARG A 21 -18.62 -10.95 -6.13
C ARG A 21 -17.55 -10.31 -5.25
N CYS A 22 -16.53 -9.68 -5.84
CA CYS A 22 -15.47 -9.02 -5.08
C CYS A 22 -16.00 -7.86 -4.25
N ALA A 23 -16.91 -7.05 -4.79
CA ALA A 23 -17.58 -5.99 -4.03
C ALA A 23 -18.41 -6.55 -2.86
N ALA A 24 -19.09 -7.69 -3.03
CA ALA A 24 -19.82 -8.31 -1.94
C ALA A 24 -18.90 -8.85 -0.82
N GLU A 25 -17.76 -9.45 -1.18
CA GLU A 25 -16.89 -10.19 -0.25
C GLU A 25 -15.69 -9.39 0.31
N ILE A 26 -15.36 -8.23 -0.28
CA ILE A 26 -14.22 -7.39 0.13
C ILE A 26 -14.76 -6.08 0.72
N PRO A 27 -14.75 -5.89 2.05
CA PRO A 27 -15.28 -4.69 2.70
C PRO A 27 -14.74 -3.37 2.14
N ALA A 28 -13.43 -3.31 1.83
CA ALA A 28 -12.81 -2.10 1.28
C ALA A 28 -13.38 -1.69 -0.08
N TYR A 29 -13.83 -2.65 -0.90
CA TYR A 29 -14.39 -2.37 -2.23
C TYR A 29 -15.84 -1.87 -2.15
N ARG A 30 -16.58 -2.16 -1.08
CA ARG A 30 -17.92 -1.60 -0.85
C ARG A 30 -17.92 -0.09 -0.62
N LEU A 31 -16.77 0.46 -0.25
CA LEU A 31 -16.60 1.89 0.00
C LEU A 31 -16.20 2.67 -1.27
N LEU A 32 -15.93 1.97 -2.37
CA LEU A 32 -15.57 2.61 -3.64
C LEU A 32 -16.81 3.26 -4.28
N PRO A 33 -16.64 4.38 -5.01
CA PRO A 33 -17.73 4.98 -5.78
C PRO A 33 -18.29 3.99 -6.82
N ALA A 34 -19.60 4.03 -7.04
CA ALA A 34 -20.26 3.16 -8.03
C ALA A 34 -19.64 3.30 -9.43
N SER A 35 -19.25 4.51 -9.83
CA SER A 35 -18.56 4.75 -11.11
C SER A 35 -17.24 4.00 -11.26
N VAL A 36 -16.50 3.80 -10.16
CA VAL A 36 -15.24 3.04 -10.14
C VAL A 36 -15.52 1.54 -10.21
N LEU A 37 -16.55 1.08 -9.50
CA LEU A 37 -16.94 -0.33 -9.48
C LEU A 37 -17.52 -0.79 -10.83
N GLU A 38 -18.49 -0.05 -11.37
CA GLU A 38 -19.24 -0.43 -12.57
C GLU A 38 -18.49 -0.09 -13.87
N GLY A 39 -17.55 0.85 -13.84
CA GLY A 39 -16.73 1.25 -14.99
C GLY A 39 -15.34 0.65 -14.93
N ASP A 40 -14.42 1.35 -14.27
CA ASP A 40 -12.97 1.08 -14.32
C ASP A 40 -12.62 -0.34 -13.85
N LEU A 41 -13.21 -0.80 -12.74
CA LEU A 41 -12.89 -2.13 -12.21
C LEU A 41 -13.39 -3.26 -13.11
N VAL A 42 -14.57 -3.13 -13.73
CA VAL A 42 -15.06 -4.13 -14.69
C VAL A 42 -14.18 -4.15 -15.93
N ALA A 43 -13.79 -2.98 -16.45
CA ALA A 43 -12.87 -2.89 -17.59
C ALA A 43 -11.50 -3.53 -17.27
N ASN A 44 -10.96 -3.27 -16.08
CA ASN A 44 -9.68 -3.83 -15.64
C ASN A 44 -9.76 -5.35 -15.44
N ALA A 45 -10.83 -5.84 -14.80
CA ALA A 45 -11.07 -7.28 -14.63
C ALA A 45 -11.20 -7.98 -15.97
N ARG A 46 -11.91 -7.38 -16.93
CA ARG A 46 -12.02 -7.90 -18.29
C ARG A 46 -10.65 -8.01 -18.96
N ALA A 47 -9.84 -6.96 -18.91
CA ALA A 47 -8.51 -6.96 -19.52
C ALA A 47 -7.57 -8.03 -18.92
N VAL A 48 -7.58 -8.21 -17.60
CA VAL A 48 -6.81 -9.28 -16.93
C VAL A 48 -7.33 -10.65 -17.33
N PHE A 49 -8.64 -10.82 -17.42
CA PHE A 49 -9.25 -12.08 -17.79
C PHE A 49 -8.97 -12.46 -19.25
N GLU A 50 -9.09 -11.51 -20.18
CA GLU A 50 -8.73 -11.70 -21.60
C GLU A 50 -7.23 -12.02 -21.74
N LEU A 51 -6.36 -11.38 -20.95
CA LEU A 51 -4.94 -11.73 -20.90
C LEU A 51 -4.74 -13.17 -20.42
N PHE A 52 -5.42 -13.59 -19.35
CA PHE A 52 -5.36 -14.98 -18.88
C PHE A 52 -5.79 -15.95 -19.98
N LEU A 53 -6.94 -15.73 -20.63
CA LEU A 53 -7.42 -16.58 -21.72
C LEU A 53 -6.40 -16.66 -22.87
N THR A 54 -5.77 -15.54 -23.21
CA THR A 54 -4.71 -15.49 -24.23
C THR A 54 -3.51 -16.36 -23.84
N THR A 55 -3.05 -16.27 -22.59
CA THR A 55 -1.92 -17.09 -22.11
C THR A 55 -2.22 -18.59 -22.09
N VAL A 56 -3.48 -18.96 -21.84
CA VAL A 56 -3.93 -20.36 -21.92
C VAL A 56 -4.01 -20.83 -23.38
N ALA A 57 -4.59 -20.02 -24.26
CA ALA A 57 -4.74 -20.36 -25.68
C ALA A 57 -3.39 -20.52 -26.38
N GLU A 58 -2.40 -19.71 -26.02
CA GLU A 58 -1.05 -19.72 -26.59
C GLU A 58 -0.06 -20.61 -25.84
N ASP A 59 -0.50 -21.32 -24.79
CA ASP A 59 0.33 -22.18 -23.94
C ASP A 59 1.65 -21.51 -23.48
N ARG A 60 1.53 -20.31 -22.92
CA ARG A 60 2.70 -19.53 -22.46
C ARG A 60 2.40 -18.73 -21.21
N ARG A 61 3.45 -18.16 -20.62
CA ARG A 61 3.33 -17.18 -19.53
C ARG A 61 3.03 -15.78 -20.08
N PRO A 62 2.39 -14.91 -19.28
CA PRO A 62 2.27 -13.49 -19.64
C PRO A 62 3.65 -12.84 -19.66
N THR A 63 3.86 -11.94 -20.61
CA THR A 63 5.08 -11.15 -20.74
C THR A 63 5.06 -9.95 -19.78
N GLU A 64 6.22 -9.36 -19.51
CA GLU A 64 6.32 -8.15 -18.67
C GLU A 64 5.46 -7.00 -19.21
N ARG A 65 5.43 -6.83 -20.54
CA ARG A 65 4.63 -5.79 -21.21
C ARG A 65 3.13 -6.00 -21.02
N GLU A 66 2.66 -7.25 -21.06
CA GLU A 66 1.25 -7.59 -20.84
C GLU A 66 0.84 -7.39 -19.37
N LEU A 67 1.77 -7.62 -18.42
CA LEU A 67 1.52 -7.39 -16.99
C LEU A 67 1.64 -5.92 -16.56
N ALA A 68 2.12 -5.02 -17.43
CA ALA A 68 2.37 -3.62 -17.07
C ALA A 68 1.13 -2.89 -16.54
N LEU A 69 -0.04 -3.11 -17.15
CA LEU A 69 -1.29 -2.49 -16.70
C LEU A 69 -1.78 -3.01 -15.34
N PRO A 70 -1.90 -4.34 -15.12
CA PRO A 70 -2.21 -4.89 -13.79
C PRO A 70 -1.29 -4.36 -12.68
N ILE A 71 0.01 -4.25 -12.98
CA ILE A 71 1.01 -3.72 -12.06
C ILE A 71 0.76 -2.23 -11.76
N ALA A 72 0.47 -1.42 -12.78
CA ALA A 72 0.17 0.00 -12.61
C ALA A 72 -1.09 0.22 -11.76
N TRP A 73 -2.16 -0.54 -11.99
CA TRP A 73 -3.37 -0.46 -11.15
C TRP A 73 -3.09 -0.86 -9.70
N GLY A 74 -2.20 -1.82 -9.46
CA GLY A 74 -1.73 -2.15 -8.12
C GLY A 74 -1.13 -0.96 -7.37
N ALA A 75 -0.30 -0.18 -8.06
CA ALA A 75 0.26 1.07 -7.51
C ALA A 75 -0.82 2.14 -7.29
N GLU A 76 -1.75 2.31 -8.24
CA GLU A 76 -2.88 3.25 -8.09
C GLU A 76 -3.73 2.93 -6.85
N ARG A 77 -3.97 1.65 -6.55
CA ARG A 77 -4.68 1.27 -5.32
C ARG A 77 -3.95 1.62 -4.03
N ALA A 78 -2.62 1.68 -4.05
CA ALA A 78 -1.85 2.21 -2.92
C ALA A 78 -2.11 3.71 -2.72
N ARG A 79 -2.18 4.48 -3.81
CA ARG A 79 -2.54 5.93 -3.78
C ARG A 79 -3.96 6.16 -3.29
N ASP A 80 -4.89 5.29 -3.69
CA ASP A 80 -6.28 5.31 -3.23
C ASP A 80 -6.43 4.91 -1.75
N GLY A 81 -5.36 4.42 -1.11
CA GLY A 81 -5.35 3.99 0.28
C GLY A 81 -6.03 2.66 0.56
N LEU A 82 -6.28 1.84 -0.48
CA LEU A 82 -6.86 0.51 -0.30
C LEU A 82 -5.83 -0.42 0.35
N PRO A 83 -6.21 -1.24 1.34
CA PRO A 83 -5.25 -2.11 2.00
C PRO A 83 -4.79 -3.24 1.06
N LEU A 84 -3.51 -3.61 1.14
CA LEU A 84 -2.89 -4.59 0.23
C LEU A 84 -3.62 -5.94 0.20
N ASP A 85 -4.11 -6.41 1.34
CA ASP A 85 -4.86 -7.67 1.41
C ASP A 85 -6.15 -7.60 0.59
N ALA A 86 -6.86 -6.46 0.58
CA ALA A 86 -8.02 -6.26 -0.27
C ALA A 86 -7.64 -6.22 -1.77
N VAL A 87 -6.51 -5.58 -2.10
CA VAL A 87 -5.99 -5.53 -3.48
C VAL A 87 -5.60 -6.91 -3.99
N LEU A 88 -5.03 -7.77 -3.14
CA LEU A 88 -4.64 -9.12 -3.54
C LEU A 88 -5.79 -10.12 -3.51
N LYS A 89 -6.76 -9.97 -2.60
CA LYS A 89 -7.90 -10.88 -2.45
C LYS A 89 -8.81 -10.89 -3.68
N ILE A 90 -8.81 -9.83 -4.48
CA ILE A 90 -9.60 -9.76 -5.73
C ILE A 90 -9.21 -10.87 -6.72
N TYR A 91 -7.94 -11.23 -6.80
CA TYR A 91 -7.43 -12.18 -7.80
C TYR A 91 -7.97 -13.61 -7.61
N PRO A 92 -7.81 -14.27 -6.44
CA PRO A 92 -8.36 -15.60 -6.23
C PRO A 92 -9.91 -15.61 -6.22
N LEU A 93 -10.56 -14.53 -5.75
CA LEU A 93 -12.02 -14.43 -5.82
C LEU A 93 -12.52 -14.33 -7.26
N ALA A 94 -11.93 -13.47 -8.08
CA ALA A 94 -12.26 -13.35 -9.50
C ALA A 94 -11.97 -14.67 -10.26
N ALA A 95 -10.84 -15.30 -9.97
CA ALA A 95 -10.48 -16.61 -10.54
C ALA A 95 -11.52 -17.69 -10.20
N SER A 96 -12.09 -17.68 -8.99
CA SER A 96 -13.14 -18.63 -8.60
C SER A 96 -14.43 -18.45 -9.41
N VAL A 97 -14.77 -17.22 -9.80
CA VAL A 97 -15.93 -16.96 -10.67
C VAL A 97 -15.68 -17.51 -12.07
N ALA A 98 -14.51 -17.28 -12.65
CA ALA A 98 -14.14 -17.88 -13.93
C ALA A 98 -14.16 -19.41 -13.87
N TRP A 99 -13.69 -19.98 -12.76
CA TRP A 99 -13.67 -21.42 -12.53
C TRP A 99 -15.06 -22.03 -12.52
N ASP A 100 -16.01 -21.40 -11.82
CA ASP A 100 -17.39 -21.88 -11.72
C ASP A 100 -18.12 -21.87 -13.09
N LEU A 101 -17.68 -21.00 -14.00
CA LEU A 101 -18.26 -20.80 -15.33
C LEU A 101 -17.53 -21.55 -16.46
N ALA A 102 -16.38 -22.16 -16.16
CA ALA A 102 -15.58 -22.85 -17.15
C ALA A 102 -16.04 -24.31 -17.36
N ASP A 103 -16.30 -24.64 -18.62
CA ASP A 103 -16.51 -26.00 -19.09
C ASP A 103 -15.21 -26.58 -19.68
N GLY A 104 -15.02 -27.90 -19.62
CA GLY A 104 -13.84 -28.59 -20.18
C GLY A 104 -12.87 -29.18 -19.14
N ASP A 105 -11.60 -29.33 -19.50
CA ASP A 105 -10.57 -29.92 -18.62
C ASP A 105 -10.18 -28.96 -17.49
N ARG A 106 -10.89 -29.12 -16.36
CA ARG A 106 -10.69 -28.37 -15.13
C ARG A 106 -9.27 -28.51 -14.57
N ALA A 107 -8.62 -29.67 -14.70
CA ALA A 107 -7.28 -29.85 -14.16
C ALA A 107 -6.27 -28.96 -14.89
N LEU A 108 -6.31 -28.93 -16.22
CA LEU A 108 -5.47 -28.07 -17.03
C LEU A 108 -5.74 -26.59 -16.75
N LEU A 109 -7.01 -26.18 -16.77
CA LEU A 109 -7.37 -24.77 -16.52
C LEU A 109 -6.93 -24.30 -15.12
N GLY A 110 -7.06 -25.18 -14.12
CA GLY A 110 -6.65 -24.90 -12.75
C GLY A 110 -5.15 -24.72 -12.63
N ALA A 111 -4.36 -25.57 -13.27
CA ALA A 111 -2.90 -25.42 -13.31
C ALA A 111 -2.50 -24.08 -13.95
N ARG A 112 -3.10 -23.72 -15.08
CA ARG A 112 -2.83 -22.43 -15.75
C ARG A 112 -3.27 -21.22 -14.95
N MET A 113 -4.40 -21.33 -14.24
CA MET A 113 -4.86 -20.28 -13.35
C MET A 113 -3.85 -20.05 -12.21
N LEU A 114 -3.36 -21.12 -11.59
CA LEU A 114 -2.34 -21.03 -10.54
C LEU A 114 -1.03 -20.41 -11.05
N ASP A 115 -0.56 -20.83 -12.24
CA ASP A 115 0.63 -20.24 -12.87
C ASP A 115 0.43 -18.74 -13.13
N PHE A 116 -0.72 -18.34 -13.69
CA PHE A 116 -1.01 -16.95 -13.97
C PHE A 116 -1.08 -16.09 -12.70
N LEU A 117 -1.79 -16.58 -11.67
CA LEU A 117 -1.88 -15.94 -10.36
C LEU A 117 -0.51 -15.81 -9.69
N GLY A 118 0.32 -16.85 -9.79
CA GLY A 118 1.70 -16.87 -9.31
C GLY A 118 2.62 -15.84 -9.99
N GLU A 119 2.30 -15.43 -11.21
CA GLU A 119 3.04 -14.39 -11.92
C GLU A 119 2.48 -12.98 -11.61
N VAL A 120 1.16 -12.78 -11.66
CA VAL A 120 0.57 -11.43 -11.54
C VAL A 120 0.57 -10.92 -10.10
N MET A 121 0.17 -11.74 -9.12
CA MET A 121 -0.04 -11.27 -7.74
C MET A 121 1.25 -10.75 -7.06
N PRO A 122 2.41 -11.43 -7.16
CA PRO A 122 3.64 -10.92 -6.54
C PRO A 122 4.09 -9.59 -7.14
N ARG A 123 3.99 -9.42 -8.46
CA ARG A 123 4.38 -8.17 -9.13
C ARG A 123 3.47 -7.01 -8.75
N VAL A 124 2.16 -7.25 -8.66
CA VAL A 124 1.17 -6.29 -8.17
C VAL A 124 1.45 -5.92 -6.72
N ALA A 125 1.73 -6.90 -5.86
CA ALA A 125 2.10 -6.65 -4.47
C ALA A 125 3.38 -5.81 -4.34
N SER A 126 4.41 -6.12 -5.14
CA SER A 126 5.67 -5.36 -5.15
C SER A 126 5.45 -3.92 -5.60
N ALA A 127 4.66 -3.69 -6.66
CA ALA A 127 4.37 -2.33 -7.11
C ALA A 127 3.53 -1.54 -6.10
N TYR A 128 2.51 -2.17 -5.50
CA TYR A 128 1.76 -1.57 -4.40
C TYR A 128 2.67 -1.16 -3.24
N LEU A 129 3.56 -2.05 -2.79
CA LEU A 129 4.44 -1.79 -1.65
C LEU A 129 5.45 -0.70 -1.96
N LYS A 130 6.03 -0.72 -3.17
CA LYS A 130 6.95 0.32 -3.64
C LYS A 130 6.27 1.68 -3.64
N GLU A 131 5.08 1.79 -4.23
CA GLU A 131 4.33 3.04 -4.27
C GLU A 131 3.99 3.53 -2.86
N ARG A 132 3.58 2.64 -1.95
CA ARG A 132 3.31 3.01 -0.56
C ARG A 132 4.57 3.52 0.15
N ASP A 133 5.70 2.86 -0.05
CA ASP A 133 6.97 3.27 0.54
C ASP A 133 7.44 4.63 0.00
N GLU A 134 7.21 4.90 -1.28
CA GLU A 134 7.47 6.19 -1.94
C GLU A 134 6.58 7.30 -1.36
N LEU A 135 5.27 7.08 -1.28
CA LEU A 135 4.33 8.04 -0.66
C LEU A 135 4.68 8.34 0.81
N ASP A 136 5.05 7.30 1.57
CA ASP A 136 5.45 7.48 2.96
C ASP A 136 6.80 8.20 3.05
N TRP A 137 7.70 8.00 2.09
CA TRP A 137 8.98 8.71 2.03
C TRP A 137 8.78 10.19 1.69
N GLU A 138 7.97 10.53 0.69
CA GLU A 138 7.64 11.91 0.33
C GLU A 138 7.02 12.65 1.51
N ARG A 139 6.04 12.05 2.19
CA ARG A 139 5.41 12.65 3.39
C ARG A 139 6.43 12.92 4.50
N ARG A 140 7.36 11.99 4.73
CA ARG A 140 8.41 12.17 5.75
C ARG A 140 9.38 13.27 5.36
N GLU A 141 9.81 13.32 4.10
CA GLU A 141 10.72 14.35 3.60
C GLU A 141 10.06 15.74 3.70
N ASP A 142 8.80 15.87 3.29
CA ASP A 142 8.02 17.10 3.40
C ASP A 142 7.93 17.58 4.86
N ARG A 143 7.60 16.68 5.80
CA ARG A 143 7.52 17.00 7.23
C ARG A 143 8.87 17.41 7.80
N GLN A 144 9.96 16.74 7.40
CA GLN A 144 11.31 17.08 7.84
C GLN A 144 11.76 18.43 7.30
N ASN A 145 11.51 18.72 6.02
CA ASN A 145 11.82 20.00 5.37
C ASN A 145 11.02 21.16 5.98
N LEU A 146 9.76 20.91 6.31
CA LEU A 146 8.89 21.85 7.01
C LEU A 146 9.47 22.18 8.40
N ALA A 147 9.78 21.17 9.21
CA ALA A 147 10.34 21.35 10.54
C ALA A 147 11.69 22.09 10.51
N ALA A 148 12.58 21.72 9.59
CA ALA A 148 13.86 22.40 9.41
C ALA A 148 13.69 23.86 8.98
N SER A 149 12.68 24.17 8.16
CA SER A 149 12.37 25.55 7.75
C SER A 149 11.89 26.40 8.92
N LEU A 150 10.96 25.86 9.73
CA LEU A 150 10.46 26.53 10.93
C LEU A 150 11.58 26.76 11.96
N LEU A 151 12.41 25.76 12.23
CA LEU A 151 13.56 25.87 13.13
C LEU A 151 14.59 26.90 12.65
N SER A 152 14.69 27.11 11.34
CA SER A 152 15.59 28.11 10.75
C SER A 152 14.96 29.51 10.68
N GLY A 153 13.73 29.69 11.19
CA GLY A 153 12.99 30.96 11.09
C GLY A 153 12.59 31.33 9.65
N ARG A 154 12.61 30.37 8.72
CA ARG A 154 12.20 30.63 7.32
C ARG A 154 10.68 30.65 7.23
N PRO A 155 10.09 31.62 6.50
CA PRO A 155 8.65 31.70 6.34
C PRO A 155 8.14 30.48 5.57
N VAL A 156 7.07 29.86 6.06
CA VAL A 156 6.39 28.75 5.38
C VAL A 156 4.91 29.10 5.21
N ARG A 157 4.35 28.80 4.04
CA ARG A 157 2.93 29.03 3.74
C ARG A 157 2.18 27.71 3.72
N ARG A 158 1.63 27.32 4.87
CA ARG A 158 0.87 26.09 5.09
C ARG A 158 -0.30 26.39 6.02
N ARG A 159 -1.51 25.91 5.68
CA ARG A 159 -2.74 26.21 6.44
C ARG A 159 -2.92 25.30 7.65
N ASP A 160 -2.20 24.19 7.67
CA ASP A 160 -2.24 23.12 8.67
C ASP A 160 -1.23 23.32 9.81
N LEU A 161 -0.53 24.46 9.86
CA LEU A 161 0.41 24.79 10.94
C LEU A 161 -0.32 25.33 12.16
N ALA A 162 0.22 25.00 13.34
CA ALA A 162 -0.14 25.66 14.58
C ALA A 162 0.42 27.10 14.60
N GLU A 163 -0.21 27.96 15.40
CA GLU A 163 0.23 29.35 15.57
C GLU A 163 1.62 29.44 16.22
N SER A 164 1.90 28.53 17.16
CA SER A 164 3.17 28.43 17.86
C SER A 164 3.50 26.98 18.23
N TYR A 165 4.79 26.73 18.43
CA TYR A 165 5.34 25.43 18.76
C TYR A 165 6.32 25.54 19.93
N ASP A 166 6.24 24.60 20.86
CA ASP A 166 7.28 24.32 21.84
C ASP A 166 8.37 23.47 21.17
N VAL A 167 9.62 23.82 21.45
CA VAL A 167 10.80 23.14 20.89
C VAL A 167 11.37 22.21 21.96
N VAL A 168 11.29 20.90 21.72
CA VAL A 168 11.81 19.89 22.64
C VAL A 168 12.99 19.17 21.99
N VAL A 169 14.14 19.17 22.67
CA VAL A 169 15.32 18.41 22.24
C VAL A 169 15.32 17.07 22.99
N PHE A 170 15.57 15.97 22.26
CA PHE A 170 15.66 14.64 22.86
C PHE A 170 16.90 13.88 22.36
N HIS A 171 17.36 12.95 23.19
CA HIS A 171 18.46 12.03 22.88
C HIS A 171 18.01 10.59 23.11
N LEU A 172 18.35 9.72 22.16
CA LEU A 172 18.12 8.29 22.26
C LEU A 172 19.20 7.64 23.13
N PRO A 173 18.87 6.58 23.87
CA PRO A 173 19.86 5.81 24.61
C PRO A 173 20.91 5.20 23.67
N SER A 174 22.17 5.23 24.11
CA SER A 174 23.17 4.30 23.59
C SER A 174 22.78 2.87 23.96
N LEU A 175 22.70 2.01 22.95
CA LEU A 175 22.42 0.60 23.18
C LEU A 175 23.71 -0.14 23.57
N PRO A 176 23.63 -1.16 24.44
CA PRO A 176 24.79 -1.95 24.82
C PRO A 176 25.37 -2.67 23.59
N ALA A 177 26.68 -2.94 23.59
CA ALA A 177 27.36 -3.62 22.49
C ALA A 177 26.84 -5.06 22.24
N SER A 178 26.18 -5.65 23.23
CA SER A 178 25.49 -6.94 23.12
C SER A 178 24.16 -6.86 22.37
N ALA A 179 23.64 -5.66 22.12
CA ALA A 179 22.45 -5.47 21.32
C ALA A 179 22.74 -5.87 19.86
N GLY A 180 21.86 -6.67 19.26
CA GLY A 180 22.02 -7.12 17.89
C GLY A 180 22.21 -5.96 16.90
N SER A 181 22.81 -6.24 15.75
CA SER A 181 23.18 -5.23 14.74
C SER A 181 22.02 -4.35 14.25
N ARG A 182 20.77 -4.78 14.43
CA ARG A 182 19.56 -4.03 14.04
C ARG A 182 18.93 -3.22 15.17
N ALA A 183 19.30 -3.46 16.43
CA ALA A 183 18.58 -2.90 17.59
C ALA A 183 18.53 -1.36 17.58
N ALA A 184 19.60 -0.69 17.17
CA ALA A 184 19.64 0.78 17.06
C ALA A 184 18.72 1.29 15.94
N THR A 185 18.69 0.59 14.81
CA THR A 185 17.82 0.95 13.67
C THR A 185 16.36 0.71 14.02
N ASP A 186 16.06 -0.38 14.72
CA ASP A 186 14.71 -0.74 15.15
C ASP A 186 14.17 0.25 16.18
N LEU A 187 14.98 0.64 17.18
CA LEU A 187 14.62 1.68 18.16
C LEU A 187 14.35 3.01 17.48
N PHE A 188 15.24 3.44 16.56
CA PHE A 188 15.06 4.68 15.82
C PHE A 188 13.77 4.67 14.99
N ARG A 189 13.49 3.55 14.31
CA ARG A 189 12.26 3.37 13.53
C ARG A 189 11.03 3.39 14.43
N ALA A 190 11.09 2.77 15.60
CA ALA A 190 9.99 2.75 16.57
C ALA A 190 9.68 4.16 17.10
N VAL A 191 10.70 4.90 17.54
CA VAL A 191 10.52 6.28 18.04
C VAL A 191 9.97 7.18 16.93
N ARG A 192 10.53 7.10 15.73
CA ARG A 192 10.03 7.87 14.58
C ARG A 192 8.58 7.53 14.27
N SER A 193 8.23 6.25 14.20
CA SER A 193 6.88 5.78 13.91
C SER A 193 5.87 6.28 14.95
N ASP A 194 6.19 6.25 16.24
CA ASP A 194 5.31 6.77 17.29
C ASP A 194 5.12 8.29 17.17
N LEU A 195 6.19 9.04 16.92
CA LEU A 195 6.13 10.49 16.78
C LEU A 195 5.40 10.95 15.51
N ASP A 196 5.62 10.27 14.37
CA ASP A 196 4.93 10.58 13.12
C ASP A 196 3.42 10.25 13.18
N SER A 197 3.01 9.38 14.10
CA SER A 197 1.58 9.14 14.37
C SER A 197 0.89 10.25 15.17
N GLN A 198 1.66 11.19 15.75
CA GLN A 198 1.09 12.30 16.53
C GLN A 198 0.65 13.45 15.60
N PRO A 199 -0.65 13.81 15.58
CA PRO A 199 -1.14 14.90 14.75
C PRO A 199 -0.49 16.24 15.09
N GLY A 200 -0.04 16.99 14.08
CA GLY A 200 0.50 18.34 14.23
C GLY A 200 1.92 18.43 14.82
N VAL A 201 2.43 17.37 15.45
CA VAL A 201 3.83 17.29 15.92
C VAL A 201 4.75 17.12 14.71
N LEU A 202 5.84 17.88 14.65
CA LEU A 202 6.88 17.72 13.64
C LEU A 202 8.18 17.26 14.31
N VAL A 203 8.95 16.43 13.63
CA VAL A 203 10.21 15.89 14.15
C VAL A 203 11.33 16.05 13.13
N THR A 204 12.50 16.45 13.62
CA THR A 204 13.76 16.33 12.88
C THR A 204 14.69 15.40 13.67
N PHE A 205 15.43 14.57 12.96
CA PHE A 205 16.45 13.71 13.56
C PHE A 205 17.83 14.18 13.15
N LYS A 206 18.76 14.18 14.11
CA LYS A 206 20.17 14.49 13.88
C LYS A 206 21.02 13.62 14.80
N GLY A 207 21.81 12.73 14.20
CA GLY A 207 22.66 11.81 14.97
C GLY A 207 21.83 10.87 15.85
N ASP A 208 22.15 10.84 17.13
CA ASP A 208 21.55 10.00 18.18
C ASP A 208 20.30 10.63 18.83
N GLY A 209 19.75 11.70 18.25
CA GLY A 209 18.61 12.40 18.82
C GLY A 209 17.84 13.22 17.79
N GLY A 210 17.12 14.21 18.29
CA GLY A 210 16.30 15.05 17.44
C GLY A 210 15.67 16.23 18.14
N VAL A 211 14.90 16.97 17.36
CA VAL A 211 14.12 18.11 17.83
C VAL A 211 12.66 17.87 17.44
N LEU A 212 11.78 17.97 18.42
CA LEU A 212 10.33 17.98 18.27
C LEU A 212 9.85 19.44 18.23
N LEU A 213 8.93 19.71 17.32
CA LEU A 213 8.08 20.89 17.35
C LEU A 213 6.70 20.42 17.79
N VAL A 214 6.33 20.74 19.02
CA VAL A 214 5.03 20.37 19.61
C VAL A 214 4.11 21.58 19.57
N PRO A 215 2.94 21.51 18.91
CA PRO A 215 1.96 22.60 18.96
C PRO A 215 1.67 23.04 20.39
N ALA A 216 1.66 24.35 20.69
CA ALA A 216 1.50 24.87 22.06
C ALA A 216 0.19 24.47 22.78
N GLY A 217 -0.81 23.96 22.03
CA GLY A 217 -2.04 23.37 22.60
C GLY A 217 -1.91 21.92 23.07
N LEU A 218 -0.77 21.28 22.81
CA LEU A 218 -0.43 19.93 23.26
C LEU A 218 0.60 20.01 24.38
N ALA A 219 0.47 19.17 25.40
CA ALA A 219 1.45 19.10 26.48
C ALA A 219 2.79 18.54 25.97
N ALA A 220 3.79 19.41 25.84
CA ALA A 220 5.13 19.07 25.35
C ALA A 220 5.76 17.93 26.16
N GLU A 221 5.59 17.92 27.48
CA GLU A 221 6.08 16.85 28.36
C GLU A 221 5.41 15.51 28.06
N ALA A 222 4.12 15.53 27.72
CA ALA A 222 3.38 14.31 27.39
C ALA A 222 3.91 13.69 26.08
N VAL A 223 4.22 14.53 25.09
CA VAL A 223 4.84 14.08 23.82
C VAL A 223 6.28 13.62 24.06
N ALA A 224 7.07 14.32 24.87
CA ALA A 224 8.43 13.91 25.22
C ALA A 224 8.46 12.54 25.93
N SER A 225 7.54 12.30 26.88
CA SER A 225 7.43 11.03 27.61
C SER A 225 7.14 9.81 26.73
N ARG A 226 6.67 10.03 25.49
CA ARG A 226 6.51 8.95 24.50
C ARG A 226 7.86 8.41 24.05
N VAL A 227 8.85 9.29 23.84
CA VAL A 227 10.21 8.88 23.51
C VAL A 227 10.76 7.99 24.62
N ASP A 228 10.57 8.39 25.87
CA ASP A 228 11.00 7.59 27.03
C ASP A 228 10.29 6.23 27.10
N ARG A 229 8.97 6.19 26.87
CA ARG A 229 8.20 4.94 26.81
C ARG A 229 8.72 3.98 25.74
N VAL A 230 8.95 4.47 24.52
CA VAL A 230 9.49 3.64 23.42
C VAL A 230 10.91 3.17 23.73
N CYS A 231 11.70 3.99 24.44
CA CYS A 231 13.04 3.64 24.90
C CYS A 231 13.05 2.73 26.16
N GLY A 232 11.90 2.42 26.76
CA GLY A 232 11.82 1.62 27.99
C GLY A 232 12.29 2.34 29.25
N ARG A 233 12.19 3.67 29.31
CA ARG A 233 12.62 4.54 30.42
C ARG A 233 11.48 5.03 31.32
N ALA A 234 10.27 4.52 31.13
CA ALA A 234 9.06 4.92 31.85
C ALA A 234 8.91 4.25 33.23
#